data_AF-A0A328SEC4-F1
#
_entry.id   AF-A0A328SEC4-F1
#
_cell.length_a   1.000
_cell.length_b   1.000
_cell.length_c   1.000
_cell.angle_alpha   90.00
_cell.angle_beta   90.00
_cell.angle_gamma   90.00
#
_symmetry.space_group_name_H-M   'P 1'
#
loop_
_entity.id
_entity.type
_entity.pdbx_description
1 polymer ?
#
loop_
_entity_poly.entity_id
_entity_poly.type
_entity_poly.pdbx_seq_one_letter_code
_entity_poly.pdbx_strand_id
1 'polypeptide(L)'
;MPKSIKNNTLKEILDIILYEAPSTQDEIADKLNISRRYVTKLLKPLIDDDIIKKAYVVDLKKFNEMSEMYETDNSIPEYSGEYFIKEMLKEMGEQILKQFAWSFESLKNTDVDLAQTALDEDLNTNRMYTKIKSSTDTVISLDPYFEFNNTLVFNEIAYDMERIGDHICHIPKFVIEENREVKEPVIDVLEEMYEMSKTMFKKSVKSFLKFDPNIKEKMDRYEKELTNL
;
A
#
# COMPACT_ATOMS: atom_id res chain seq x y z
N MET A 1 28.37 25.84 -12.76
CA MET A 1 27.45 26.16 -11.64
C MET A 1 26.06 25.60 -11.96
N PRO A 2 25.34 25.03 -10.98
CA PRO A 2 25.18 23.58 -10.83
C PRO A 2 24.04 23.01 -11.67
N LYS A 3 24.33 21.93 -12.41
CA LYS A 3 23.37 21.13 -13.19
C LYS A 3 22.49 20.21 -12.33
N SER A 4 22.72 20.09 -11.02
CA SER A 4 21.99 19.16 -10.14
C SER A 4 20.68 19.70 -9.56
N ILE A 5 20.48 21.03 -9.52
CA ILE A 5 19.25 21.63 -8.96
C ILE A 5 18.05 21.48 -9.91
N LYS A 6 18.30 21.37 -11.22
CA LYS A 6 17.22 21.28 -12.23
C LYS A 6 16.40 19.98 -12.16
N ASN A 7 17.00 18.88 -11.70
CA ASN A 7 16.31 17.59 -11.62
C ASN A 7 15.53 17.44 -10.31
N ASN A 8 16.00 18.01 -9.20
CA ASN A 8 15.32 17.84 -7.91
C ASN A 8 14.00 18.62 -7.85
N THR A 9 13.99 19.88 -8.30
CA THR A 9 12.77 20.70 -8.27
C THR A 9 11.71 20.21 -9.25
N LEU A 10 12.10 19.68 -10.42
CA LEU A 10 11.13 19.08 -11.34
C LEU A 10 10.54 17.79 -10.75
N LYS A 11 11.37 16.96 -10.09
CA LYS A 11 10.91 15.78 -9.36
C LYS A 11 9.89 16.16 -8.27
N GLU A 12 10.20 17.14 -7.43
CA GLU A 12 9.30 17.64 -6.38
C GLU A 12 7.98 18.18 -6.97
N ILE A 13 8.02 18.86 -8.12
CA ILE A 13 6.81 19.30 -8.84
C ILE A 13 5.96 18.10 -9.30
N LEU A 14 6.59 17.06 -9.84
CA LEU A 14 5.90 15.85 -10.31
C LEU A 14 5.30 15.05 -9.16
N ASP A 15 6.00 14.95 -8.02
CA ASP A 15 5.52 14.30 -6.82
C ASP A 15 4.25 15.00 -6.29
N ILE A 16 4.25 16.34 -6.21
CA ILE A 16 3.04 17.10 -5.84
C ILE A 16 1.91 16.82 -6.83
N ILE A 17 2.19 16.80 -8.13
CA ILE A 17 1.19 16.51 -9.15
C ILE A 17 0.57 15.12 -8.97
N LEU A 18 1.40 14.09 -8.72
CA LEU A 18 0.99 12.69 -8.62
C LEU A 18 0.28 12.36 -7.30
N TYR A 19 0.76 12.89 -6.18
CA TYR A 19 0.30 12.50 -4.84
C TYR A 19 -0.74 13.46 -4.25
N GLU A 20 -0.71 14.73 -4.65
CA GLU A 20 -1.54 15.77 -4.03
C GLU A 20 -2.59 16.36 -4.99
N ALA A 21 -2.56 15.99 -6.28
CA ALA A 21 -3.53 16.39 -7.30
C ALA A 21 -3.86 17.90 -7.29
N PRO A 22 -2.86 18.78 -7.43
CA PRO A 22 -3.02 20.22 -7.37
C PRO A 22 -3.91 20.70 -8.52
N SER A 23 -4.74 21.70 -8.20
CA SER A 23 -5.69 22.28 -9.14
C SER A 23 -5.06 23.35 -10.04
N THR A 24 -3.94 23.96 -9.62
CA THR A 24 -3.27 25.05 -10.33
C THR A 24 -1.74 25.01 -10.21
N GLN A 25 -1.04 25.62 -11.16
CA GLN A 25 0.41 25.88 -11.08
C GLN A 25 0.80 26.81 -9.93
N ASP A 26 -0.13 27.66 -9.48
CA ASP A 26 0.09 28.54 -8.33
C ASP A 26 0.14 27.72 -7.04
N GLU A 27 -0.72 26.69 -6.90
CA GLU A 27 -0.70 25.77 -5.76
C GLU A 27 0.63 24.99 -5.64
N ILE A 28 1.18 24.55 -6.77
CA ILE A 28 2.50 23.89 -6.83
C ILE A 28 3.62 24.87 -6.44
N ALA A 29 3.54 26.10 -6.94
CA ALA A 29 4.52 27.15 -6.69
C ALA A 29 4.58 27.54 -5.21
N ASP A 30 3.41 27.69 -4.57
CA ASP A 30 3.28 28.04 -3.16
C ASP A 30 3.84 26.93 -2.25
N LYS A 31 3.55 25.66 -2.56
CA LYS A 31 4.04 24.50 -1.78
C LYS A 31 5.56 24.35 -1.81
N LEU A 32 6.20 24.63 -2.95
CA LEU A 32 7.65 24.53 -3.11
C LEU A 32 8.38 25.85 -2.84
N ASN A 33 7.65 26.93 -2.50
CA ASN A 33 8.18 28.27 -2.31
C ASN A 33 9.05 28.74 -3.51
N ILE A 34 8.55 28.50 -4.73
CA ILE A 34 9.18 28.88 -6.00
C ILE A 34 8.22 29.74 -6.83
N SER A 35 8.75 30.50 -7.80
CA SER A 35 7.86 31.32 -8.64
C SER A 35 7.01 30.47 -9.59
N ARG A 36 5.72 30.81 -9.77
CA ARG A 36 4.85 30.20 -10.79
C ARG A 36 5.50 30.18 -12.18
N ARG A 37 6.18 31.26 -12.58
CA ARG A 37 6.91 31.34 -13.85
C ARG A 37 7.98 30.25 -13.98
N TYR A 38 8.60 29.85 -12.88
CA TYR A 38 9.58 28.76 -12.85
C TYR A 38 8.91 27.39 -12.95
N VAL A 39 7.78 27.18 -12.26
CA VAL A 39 6.94 25.98 -12.44
C VAL A 39 6.48 25.85 -13.89
N THR A 40 5.94 26.92 -14.49
CA THR A 40 5.55 26.94 -15.91
C THR A 40 6.73 26.61 -16.81
N LYS A 41 7.93 27.16 -16.53
CA LYS A 41 9.13 26.89 -17.33
C LYS A 41 9.55 25.41 -17.29
N LEU A 42 9.40 24.76 -16.14
CA LEU A 42 9.76 23.35 -15.95
C LEU A 42 8.68 22.40 -16.51
N LEU A 43 7.41 22.76 -16.39
CA LEU A 43 6.30 21.98 -16.93
C LEU A 43 6.07 22.20 -18.43
N LYS A 44 6.49 23.34 -19.00
CA LYS A 44 6.22 23.68 -20.40
C LYS A 44 6.68 22.61 -21.40
N PRO A 45 7.89 22.03 -21.32
CA PRO A 45 8.29 20.94 -22.20
C PRO A 45 7.37 19.73 -22.06
N LEU A 46 6.99 19.38 -20.83
CA LEU A 46 6.11 18.26 -20.53
C LEU A 46 4.66 18.50 -21.01
N ILE A 47 4.18 19.74 -20.99
CA ILE A 47 2.86 20.10 -21.51
C ILE A 47 2.87 20.17 -23.05
N ASP A 48 3.93 20.73 -23.63
CA ASP A 48 4.11 20.85 -25.08
C ASP A 48 4.23 19.45 -25.72
N ASP A 49 4.88 18.52 -25.02
CA ASP A 49 4.97 17.11 -25.38
C ASP A 49 3.74 16.31 -24.92
N ASP A 50 2.67 16.92 -24.41
CA ASP A 50 1.43 16.26 -23.93
C ASP A 50 1.65 15.16 -22.86
N ILE A 51 2.76 15.24 -22.12
CA ILE A 51 3.11 14.41 -20.95
C ILE A 51 2.32 14.86 -19.72
N ILE A 52 2.00 16.14 -19.62
CA ILE A 52 1.18 16.69 -18.53
C ILE A 52 0.07 17.51 -19.16
N LYS A 53 -1.18 17.11 -18.95
CA LYS A 53 -2.34 17.83 -19.48
C LYS A 53 -2.57 19.11 -18.67
N LYS A 54 -3.28 20.09 -19.24
CA LYS A 54 -3.58 21.39 -18.61
C LYS A 54 -4.32 21.31 -17.25
N ALA A 55 -4.82 20.14 -16.88
CA ALA A 55 -5.43 19.83 -15.58
C ALA A 55 -4.48 19.06 -14.62
N TYR A 56 -3.18 19.02 -14.91
CA TYR A 56 -2.15 18.30 -14.13
C TYR A 56 -2.36 16.78 -14.06
N VAL A 57 -3.00 16.22 -15.07
CA VAL A 57 -3.06 14.77 -15.28
C VAL A 57 -1.79 14.35 -16.02
N VAL A 58 -1.00 13.46 -15.43
CA VAL A 58 0.24 12.93 -16.02
C VAL A 58 -0.11 11.83 -17.03
N ASP A 59 0.36 11.99 -18.27
CA ASP A 59 0.37 10.97 -19.32
C ASP A 59 1.60 10.07 -19.10
N LEU A 60 1.35 8.95 -18.41
CA LEU A 60 2.39 8.01 -17.99
C LEU A 60 3.13 7.38 -19.18
N LYS A 61 2.53 7.32 -20.36
CA LYS A 61 3.14 6.72 -21.54
C LYS A 61 4.34 7.52 -22.03
N LYS A 62 4.21 8.85 -22.09
CA LYS A 62 5.31 9.73 -22.48
C LYS A 62 6.33 9.97 -21.37
N PHE A 63 5.89 9.88 -20.12
CA PHE A 63 6.79 9.91 -18.96
C PHE A 63 7.74 8.71 -18.97
N ASN A 64 7.24 7.52 -19.30
CA ASN A 64 8.05 6.31 -19.46
C ASN A 64 9.02 6.40 -20.65
N GLU A 65 8.57 6.91 -21.80
CA GLU A 65 9.44 7.17 -22.97
C GLU A 65 10.59 8.15 -22.64
N MET A 66 10.34 9.15 -21.79
CA MET A 66 11.38 10.07 -21.31
C MET A 66 12.34 9.39 -20.33
N SER A 67 11.84 8.50 -19.46
CA SER A 67 12.67 7.74 -18.51
C SER A 67 13.65 6.79 -19.22
N GLU A 68 13.24 6.17 -20.32
CA GLU A 68 14.09 5.32 -21.16
C GLU A 68 15.24 6.10 -21.84
N MET A 69 15.07 7.41 -22.09
CA MET A 69 16.14 8.24 -22.66
C MET A 69 17.26 8.60 -21.68
N TYR A 70 17.11 8.34 -20.38
CA TYR A 70 18.10 8.66 -19.34
C TYR A 70 18.79 7.42 -18.74
N GLU A 71 18.79 6.29 -19.44
CA GLU A 71 19.45 5.06 -19.02
C GLU A 71 20.92 5.28 -18.62
N THR A 72 21.19 5.12 -17.32
CA THR A 72 22.49 4.70 -16.80
C THR A 72 22.28 3.40 -16.03
N ASP A 73 23.02 2.36 -16.43
CA ASP A 73 23.10 1.04 -15.80
C ASP A 73 23.03 1.11 -14.26
N ASN A 74 22.10 0.33 -13.68
CA ASN A 74 21.85 0.08 -12.24
C ASN A 74 20.84 0.99 -11.49
N SER A 75 19.62 1.12 -12.00
CA SER A 75 18.45 1.34 -11.12
C SER A 75 17.17 0.77 -11.74
N ILE A 76 16.65 -0.31 -11.16
CA ILE A 76 15.29 -0.80 -11.35
C ILE A 76 14.32 0.32 -10.86
N PRO A 77 13.19 0.57 -11.55
CA PRO A 77 12.57 1.89 -11.60
C PRO A 77 11.71 2.19 -10.36
N GLU A 78 12.16 3.13 -9.54
CA GLU A 78 11.40 3.79 -8.45
C GLU A 78 10.12 4.52 -8.94
N TYR A 79 9.75 4.40 -10.22
CA TYR A 79 8.67 5.12 -10.89
C TYR A 79 7.65 4.21 -11.62
N SER A 80 7.68 2.90 -11.41
CA SER A 80 6.70 1.98 -12.04
C SER A 80 5.36 1.94 -11.29
N GLY A 81 4.24 1.81 -12.01
CA GLY A 81 2.93 1.59 -11.39
C GLY A 81 2.90 0.35 -10.48
N GLU A 82 3.72 -0.66 -10.79
CA GLU A 82 3.91 -1.86 -9.96
C GLU A 82 4.47 -1.52 -8.58
N TYR A 83 5.52 -0.69 -8.53
CA TYR A 83 6.13 -0.26 -7.27
C TYR A 83 5.12 0.48 -6.38
N PHE A 84 4.32 1.37 -6.98
CA PHE A 84 3.30 2.12 -6.25
C PHE A 84 2.25 1.20 -5.61
N ILE A 85 1.71 0.24 -6.38
CA ILE A 85 0.74 -0.73 -5.86
C ILE A 85 1.35 -1.61 -4.76
N LYS A 86 2.62 -1.99 -4.90
CA LYS A 86 3.35 -2.76 -3.88
C LYS A 86 3.53 -2.00 -2.56
N GLU A 87 3.85 -0.71 -2.61
CA GLU A 87 3.94 0.09 -1.38
C GLU A 87 2.56 0.25 -0.72
N MET A 88 1.48 0.42 -1.49
CA MET A 88 0.13 0.46 -0.92
C MET A 88 -0.27 -0.88 -0.25
N LEU A 89 0.08 -2.01 -0.87
CA LEU A 89 -0.14 -3.34 -0.29
C LEU A 89 0.67 -3.51 0.99
N LYS A 90 1.91 -3.04 1.03
CA LYS A 90 2.75 -3.05 2.22
C LYS A 90 2.12 -2.24 3.36
N GLU A 91 1.67 -1.03 3.08
CA GLU A 91 0.95 -0.18 4.05
C GLU A 91 -0.32 -0.87 4.57
N MET A 92 -1.11 -1.49 3.69
CA MET A 92 -2.31 -2.23 4.09
C MET A 92 -1.96 -3.43 4.97
N GLY A 93 -0.85 -4.12 4.71
CA GLY A 93 -0.36 -5.21 5.54
C GLY A 93 0.07 -4.74 6.94
N GLU A 94 0.73 -3.59 7.04
CA GLU A 94 1.08 -2.98 8.33
C GLU A 94 -0.16 -2.58 9.14
N GLN A 95 -1.18 -2.04 8.46
CA GLN A 95 -2.47 -1.72 9.07
C GLN A 95 -3.19 -2.97 9.62
N ILE A 96 -3.27 -4.05 8.84
CA ILE A 96 -3.89 -5.31 9.28
C ILE A 96 -3.14 -5.91 10.47
N LEU A 97 -1.79 -5.84 10.48
CA LEU A 97 -0.99 -6.32 11.61
C LEU A 97 -1.27 -5.53 12.90
N LYS A 98 -1.45 -4.21 12.78
CA LYS A 98 -1.84 -3.33 13.89
C LYS A 98 -3.24 -3.68 14.41
N GLN A 99 -4.20 -3.86 13.50
CA GLN A 99 -5.57 -4.27 13.82
C GLN A 99 -5.60 -5.64 14.52
N PHE A 100 -4.80 -6.61 14.06
CA PHE A 100 -4.69 -7.93 14.68
C PHE A 100 -4.09 -7.86 16.09
N ALA A 101 -3.06 -7.04 16.28
CA ALA A 101 -2.43 -6.85 17.58
C ALA A 101 -3.42 -6.28 18.61
N TRP A 102 -4.16 -5.22 18.26
CA TRP A 102 -5.17 -4.63 19.13
C TRP A 102 -6.35 -5.57 19.39
N SER A 103 -6.78 -6.32 18.37
CA SER A 103 -7.81 -7.35 18.50
C SER A 103 -7.40 -8.41 19.51
N PHE A 104 -6.17 -8.91 19.45
CA PHE A 104 -5.70 -9.93 20.38
C PHE A 104 -5.42 -9.38 21.78
N GLU A 105 -4.84 -8.18 21.87
CA GLU A 105 -4.58 -7.51 23.15
C GLU A 105 -5.88 -7.19 23.91
N SER A 106 -6.92 -6.76 23.20
CA SER A 106 -8.24 -6.54 23.79
C SER A 106 -8.84 -7.84 24.32
N LEU A 107 -8.67 -8.96 23.60
CA LEU A 107 -9.10 -10.28 24.07
C LEU A 107 -8.38 -10.70 25.35
N LYS A 108 -7.05 -10.57 25.37
CA LYS A 108 -6.22 -10.97 26.51
C LYS A 108 -6.54 -10.18 27.78
N ASN A 109 -6.88 -8.90 27.64
CA ASN A 109 -7.12 -7.99 28.77
C ASN A 109 -8.61 -7.73 29.06
N THR A 110 -9.53 -8.31 28.28
CA THR A 110 -10.97 -7.95 28.31
C THR A 110 -11.19 -6.43 28.12
N ASP A 111 -10.39 -5.81 27.24
CA ASP A 111 -10.40 -4.36 27.01
C ASP A 111 -11.40 -4.00 25.90
N VAL A 112 -12.60 -3.61 26.31
CA VAL A 112 -13.71 -3.25 25.41
C VAL A 112 -13.40 -1.99 24.58
N ASP A 113 -12.66 -1.03 25.14
CA ASP A 113 -12.34 0.22 24.44
C ASP A 113 -11.31 -0.02 23.32
N LEU A 114 -10.31 -0.87 23.59
CA LEU A 114 -9.35 -1.31 22.58
C LEU A 114 -10.02 -2.19 21.52
N ALA A 115 -10.98 -3.04 21.91
CA ALA A 115 -11.76 -3.82 20.96
C ALA A 115 -12.56 -2.92 20.00
N GLN A 116 -13.21 -1.88 20.52
CA GLN A 116 -13.92 -0.91 19.68
C GLN A 116 -12.96 -0.17 18.73
N THR A 117 -11.79 0.22 19.22
CA THR A 117 -10.74 0.85 18.39
C THR A 117 -10.31 -0.07 17.25
N ALA A 118 -10.14 -1.36 17.52
CA ALA A 118 -9.77 -2.35 16.50
C ALA A 118 -10.86 -2.53 15.43
N LEU A 119 -12.14 -2.44 15.79
CA LEU A 119 -13.27 -2.48 14.85
C LEU A 119 -13.35 -1.23 13.99
N ASP A 120 -13.14 -0.05 14.57
CA ASP A 120 -13.21 1.21 13.82
C ASP A 120 -12.13 1.29 12.73
N GLU A 121 -10.99 0.64 12.96
CA GLU A 121 -9.86 0.59 12.04
C GLU A 121 -10.05 -0.37 10.86
N ASP A 122 -11.07 -1.24 10.91
CA ASP A 122 -11.51 -2.05 9.77
C ASP A 122 -11.97 -1.17 8.60
N LEU A 123 -12.67 -0.07 8.91
CA LEU A 123 -13.09 0.91 7.90
C LEU A 123 -11.88 1.51 7.17
N ASN A 124 -10.74 1.63 7.83
CA ASN A 124 -9.51 2.09 7.20
C ASN A 124 -8.95 1.02 6.25
N THR A 125 -8.88 -0.25 6.68
CA THR A 125 -8.48 -1.38 5.83
C THR A 125 -9.35 -1.48 4.57
N ASN A 126 -10.67 -1.32 4.70
CA ASN A 126 -11.62 -1.33 3.57
C ASN A 126 -11.39 -0.17 2.58
N ARG A 127 -11.05 1.01 3.11
CA ARG A 127 -10.67 2.17 2.27
C ARG A 127 -9.36 1.93 1.55
N MET A 128 -8.37 1.31 2.20
CA MET A 128 -7.09 0.97 1.58
C MET A 128 -7.28 -0.02 0.43
N TYR A 129 -8.08 -1.07 0.62
CA TYR A 129 -8.45 -2.00 -0.46
C TYR A 129 -9.09 -1.28 -1.65
N THR A 130 -10.10 -0.44 -1.39
CA THR A 130 -10.79 0.33 -2.45
C THR A 130 -9.83 1.25 -3.20
N LYS A 131 -8.87 1.86 -2.48
CA LYS A 131 -7.82 2.70 -3.05
C LYS A 131 -6.88 1.88 -3.94
N ILE A 132 -6.39 0.73 -3.47
CA ILE A 132 -5.53 -0.17 -4.25
C ILE A 132 -6.23 -0.57 -5.54
N LYS A 133 -7.48 -1.03 -5.45
CA LYS A 133 -8.28 -1.40 -6.61
C LYS A 133 -8.40 -0.26 -7.63
N SER A 134 -8.80 0.92 -7.18
CA SER A 134 -8.90 2.09 -8.05
C SER A 134 -7.56 2.47 -8.69
N SER A 135 -6.46 2.36 -7.94
CA SER A 135 -5.11 2.63 -8.43
C SER A 135 -4.66 1.57 -9.45
N THR A 136 -4.97 0.29 -9.24
CA THR A 136 -4.67 -0.77 -10.20
C THR A 136 -5.42 -0.60 -11.52
N ASP A 137 -6.71 -0.27 -11.47
CA ASP A 137 -7.54 0.03 -12.66
C ASP A 137 -6.98 1.23 -13.43
N THR A 138 -6.49 2.24 -12.69
CA THR A 138 -5.82 3.42 -13.26
C THR A 138 -4.53 3.03 -13.97
N VAL A 139 -3.67 2.22 -13.34
CA VAL A 139 -2.40 1.76 -13.92
C VAL A 139 -2.63 0.96 -15.21
N ILE A 140 -3.59 0.03 -15.23
CA ILE A 140 -3.96 -0.73 -16.45
C ILE A 140 -4.42 0.20 -17.56
N SER A 141 -5.26 1.19 -17.22
CA SER A 141 -5.80 2.12 -18.20
C SER A 141 -4.74 3.01 -18.85
N LEU A 142 -3.65 3.27 -18.13
CA LEU A 142 -2.58 4.20 -18.55
C LEU A 142 -1.41 3.49 -19.24
N ASP A 143 -1.17 2.22 -18.96
CA ASP A 143 -0.10 1.43 -19.58
C ASP A 143 -0.63 0.08 -20.10
N PRO A 144 -0.96 -0.04 -21.40
CA PRO A 144 -1.43 -1.29 -22.00
C PRO A 144 -0.35 -2.36 -22.14
N TYR A 145 0.93 -2.04 -21.86
CA TYR A 145 2.04 -3.00 -21.77
C TYR A 145 2.34 -3.41 -20.33
N PHE A 146 1.71 -2.77 -19.33
CA PHE A 146 1.68 -3.28 -17.97
C PHE A 146 1.11 -4.69 -18.04
N GLU A 147 1.93 -5.69 -17.70
CA GLU A 147 1.55 -7.08 -17.85
C GLU A 147 0.24 -7.31 -17.10
N PHE A 148 -0.86 -7.45 -17.86
CA PHE A 148 -2.23 -7.60 -17.35
C PHE A 148 -2.34 -8.63 -16.21
N ASN A 149 -1.46 -9.63 -16.22
CA ASN A 149 -1.37 -10.68 -15.22
C ASN A 149 -0.91 -10.18 -13.84
N ASN A 150 0.02 -9.22 -13.76
CA ASN A 150 0.53 -8.72 -12.48
C ASN A 150 -0.54 -7.87 -11.76
N THR A 151 -1.38 -7.15 -12.51
CA THR A 151 -2.45 -6.34 -11.90
C THR A 151 -3.58 -7.16 -11.31
N LEU A 152 -4.00 -8.22 -12.00
CA LEU A 152 -5.05 -9.11 -11.49
C LEU A 152 -4.62 -9.69 -10.14
N VAL A 153 -3.37 -10.14 -10.05
CA VAL A 153 -2.77 -10.68 -8.82
C VAL A 153 -2.74 -9.63 -7.70
N PHE A 154 -2.44 -8.36 -7.99
CA PHE A 154 -2.50 -7.30 -6.96
C PHE A 154 -3.91 -7.13 -6.38
N ASN A 155 -4.95 -7.17 -7.22
CA ASN A 155 -6.33 -7.05 -6.78
C ASN A 155 -6.78 -8.26 -5.97
N GLU A 156 -6.43 -9.47 -6.39
CA GLU A 156 -6.72 -10.69 -5.66
C GLU A 156 -6.07 -10.67 -4.27
N ILE A 157 -4.80 -10.25 -4.18
CA ILE A 157 -4.09 -10.16 -2.90
C ILE A 157 -4.67 -9.06 -2.02
N ALA A 158 -4.99 -7.89 -2.58
CA ALA A 158 -5.61 -6.81 -1.82
C ALA A 158 -6.98 -7.26 -1.25
N TYR A 159 -7.74 -8.04 -2.03
CA TYR A 159 -8.99 -8.63 -1.59
C TYR A 159 -8.77 -9.66 -0.47
N ASP A 160 -7.84 -10.60 -0.62
CA ASP A 160 -7.52 -11.57 0.44
C ASP A 160 -7.06 -10.88 1.73
N MET A 161 -6.28 -9.79 1.61
CA MET A 161 -5.87 -8.97 2.75
C MET A 161 -7.05 -8.30 3.45
N GLU A 162 -8.01 -7.74 2.71
CA GLU A 162 -9.24 -7.17 3.28
C GLU A 162 -10.05 -8.24 4.02
N ARG A 163 -10.19 -9.42 3.43
CA ARG A 163 -10.90 -10.56 4.05
C ARG A 163 -10.23 -11.03 5.34
N ILE A 164 -8.90 -11.01 5.40
CA ILE A 164 -8.16 -11.29 6.64
C ILE A 164 -8.47 -10.22 7.70
N GLY A 165 -8.51 -8.93 7.32
CA GLY A 165 -8.93 -7.84 8.20
C GLY A 165 -10.34 -8.02 8.77
N ASP A 166 -11.32 -8.36 7.92
CA ASP A 166 -12.70 -8.63 8.35
C ASP A 166 -12.77 -9.86 9.29
N HIS A 167 -12.01 -10.92 9.00
CA HIS A 167 -11.93 -12.08 9.89
C HIS A 167 -11.32 -11.76 11.25
N ILE A 168 -10.30 -10.90 11.30
CA ILE A 168 -9.71 -10.41 12.56
C ILE A 168 -10.78 -9.71 13.42
N CYS A 169 -11.71 -8.96 12.81
CA CYS A 169 -12.78 -8.26 13.53
C CYS A 169 -13.74 -9.17 14.32
N HIS A 170 -13.74 -10.48 14.10
CA HIS A 170 -14.52 -11.40 14.93
C HIS A 170 -14.01 -11.44 16.38
N ILE A 171 -12.71 -11.24 16.59
CA ILE A 171 -12.10 -11.24 17.93
C ILE A 171 -12.63 -10.06 18.77
N PRO A 172 -12.51 -8.79 18.37
CA PRO A 172 -13.02 -7.68 19.16
C PRO A 172 -14.56 -7.68 19.26
N LYS A 173 -15.29 -8.18 18.26
CA LYS A 173 -16.75 -8.41 18.39
C LYS A 173 -17.06 -9.34 19.57
N PHE A 174 -16.35 -10.46 19.67
CA PHE A 174 -16.49 -11.39 20.80
C PHE A 174 -16.15 -10.71 22.14
N VAL A 175 -15.09 -9.90 22.20
CA VAL A 175 -14.71 -9.17 23.43
C VAL A 175 -15.83 -8.26 23.90
N ILE A 176 -16.43 -7.50 22.99
CA ILE A 176 -17.51 -6.56 23.29
C ILE A 176 -18.79 -7.30 23.72
N GLU A 177 -19.14 -8.38 23.01
CA GLU A 177 -20.38 -9.13 23.25
C GLU A 177 -20.33 -9.94 24.56
N GLU A 178 -19.22 -10.63 24.80
CA GLU A 178 -19.10 -11.52 25.96
C GLU A 178 -18.60 -10.79 27.21
N ASN A 179 -17.77 -9.76 27.04
CA ASN A 179 -17.17 -8.95 28.11
C ASN A 179 -16.73 -9.79 29.32
N ARG A 180 -15.99 -10.86 29.03
CA ARG A 180 -15.53 -11.83 30.02
C ARG A 180 -14.11 -12.24 29.74
N GLU A 181 -13.40 -12.52 30.82
CA GLU A 181 -12.04 -13.02 30.77
C GLU A 181 -11.98 -14.42 30.12
N VAL A 182 -11.07 -14.58 29.17
CA VAL A 182 -10.68 -15.88 28.62
C VAL A 182 -9.54 -16.43 29.47
N LYS A 183 -9.80 -17.55 30.15
CA LYS A 183 -8.86 -18.13 31.12
C LYS A 183 -7.97 -19.20 30.51
N GLU A 184 -6.89 -19.52 31.20
CA GLU A 184 -6.09 -20.71 30.93
C GLU A 184 -6.95 -21.99 30.96
N PRO A 185 -6.64 -23.00 30.12
CA PRO A 185 -5.54 -23.02 29.15
C PRO A 185 -5.89 -22.40 27.79
N VAL A 186 -7.11 -21.89 27.61
CA VAL A 186 -7.61 -21.44 26.30
C VAL A 186 -6.82 -20.23 25.80
N ILE A 187 -6.50 -19.27 26.67
CA ILE A 187 -5.75 -18.08 26.28
C ILE A 187 -4.33 -18.41 25.78
N ASP A 188 -3.69 -19.44 26.34
CA ASP A 188 -2.35 -19.87 25.94
C ASP A 188 -2.36 -20.41 24.50
N VAL A 189 -3.32 -21.28 24.20
CA VAL A 189 -3.50 -21.83 22.84
C VAL A 189 -3.81 -20.70 21.85
N LEU A 190 -4.67 -19.75 22.22
CA LEU A 190 -4.98 -18.60 21.37
C LEU A 190 -3.77 -17.68 21.15
N GLU A 191 -2.88 -17.53 22.13
CA GLU A 191 -1.64 -16.75 22.00
C GLU A 191 -0.67 -17.44 21.02
N GLU A 192 -0.53 -18.76 21.08
CA GLU A 192 0.24 -19.53 20.10
C GLU A 192 -0.34 -19.41 18.68
N MET A 193 -1.67 -19.54 18.53
CA MET A 193 -2.37 -19.37 17.26
C MET A 193 -2.19 -17.96 16.69
N TYR A 194 -2.27 -16.93 17.54
CA TYR A 194 -2.08 -15.53 17.16
C TYR A 194 -0.65 -15.28 16.64
N GLU A 195 0.37 -15.68 17.40
CA GLU A 195 1.77 -15.48 17.02
C GLU A 195 2.12 -16.21 15.72
N MET A 196 1.60 -17.42 15.53
CA MET A 196 1.76 -18.19 14.30
C MET A 196 1.06 -17.51 13.12
N SER A 197 -0.21 -17.12 13.27
CA SER A 197 -1.00 -16.45 12.23
C SER A 197 -0.38 -15.12 11.80
N LYS A 198 0.05 -14.31 12.76
CA LYS A 198 0.77 -13.04 12.53
C LYS A 198 2.06 -13.28 11.75
N THR A 199 2.80 -14.33 12.10
CA THR A 199 4.05 -14.72 11.43
C THR A 199 3.79 -15.18 10.00
N MET A 200 2.77 -16.00 9.77
CA MET A 200 2.33 -16.44 8.44
C MET A 200 2.00 -15.21 7.58
N PHE A 201 1.11 -14.34 8.05
CA PHE A 201 0.69 -13.15 7.31
C PHE A 201 1.87 -12.25 6.92
N LYS A 202 2.72 -11.88 7.89
CA LYS A 202 3.90 -11.03 7.64
C LYS A 202 4.85 -11.64 6.62
N LYS A 203 5.05 -12.96 6.68
CA LYS A 203 5.92 -13.68 5.75
C LYS A 203 5.30 -13.78 4.35
N SER A 204 3.99 -14.02 4.24
CA SER A 204 3.27 -14.03 2.97
C SER A 204 3.35 -12.69 2.26
N VAL A 205 3.03 -11.59 2.95
CA VAL A 205 3.12 -10.23 2.39
C VAL A 205 4.55 -9.93 1.94
N LYS A 206 5.56 -10.16 2.80
CA LYS A 206 6.97 -9.94 2.46
C LYS A 206 7.42 -10.77 1.26
N SER A 207 6.97 -12.02 1.18
CA SER A 207 7.32 -12.93 0.09
C SER A 207 6.75 -12.45 -1.23
N PHE A 208 5.48 -12.02 -1.22
CA PHE A 208 4.82 -11.48 -2.39
C PHE A 208 5.55 -10.24 -2.93
N LEU A 209 5.85 -9.27 -2.05
CA LEU A 209 6.54 -8.03 -2.43
C LEU A 209 7.94 -8.28 -3.03
N LYS A 210 8.60 -9.38 -2.64
CA LYS A 210 9.94 -9.76 -3.09
C LYS A 210 9.97 -10.84 -4.18
N PHE A 211 8.81 -11.33 -4.62
CA PHE A 211 8.70 -12.50 -5.49
C PHE A 211 9.52 -13.71 -5.01
N ASP A 212 9.49 -14.03 -3.71
CA ASP A 212 10.17 -15.22 -3.19
C ASP A 212 9.32 -16.49 -3.47
N PRO A 213 9.78 -17.42 -4.33
CA PRO A 213 9.01 -18.60 -4.69
C PRO A 213 9.02 -19.68 -3.58
N ASN A 214 9.89 -19.57 -2.58
CA ASN A 214 10.11 -20.62 -1.57
C ASN A 214 9.24 -20.46 -0.32
N ILE A 215 8.16 -19.68 -0.42
CA ILE A 215 7.28 -19.41 0.72
C ILE A 215 6.26 -20.51 0.95
N LYS A 216 5.84 -21.19 -0.12
CA LYS A 216 4.78 -22.19 -0.10
C LYS A 216 5.03 -23.29 0.95
N GLU A 217 6.18 -23.95 0.89
CA GLU A 217 6.54 -25.02 1.83
C GLU A 217 6.57 -24.54 3.29
N LYS A 218 6.89 -23.26 3.52
CA LYS A 218 6.87 -22.67 4.86
C LYS A 218 5.43 -22.47 5.33
N MET A 219 4.53 -22.01 4.45
CA MET A 219 3.11 -21.84 4.78
C MET A 219 2.43 -23.18 5.05
N ASP A 220 2.68 -24.19 4.21
CA ASP A 220 2.15 -25.54 4.40
C ASP A 220 2.56 -26.14 5.76
N ARG A 221 3.78 -25.81 6.23
CA ARG A 221 4.24 -26.23 7.57
C ARG A 221 3.52 -25.45 8.67
N TYR A 222 3.45 -24.12 8.57
CA TYR A 222 2.78 -23.31 9.58
C TYR A 222 1.30 -23.65 9.72
N GLU A 223 0.60 -23.93 8.61
CA GLU A 223 -0.80 -24.36 8.61
C GLU A 223 -0.98 -25.70 9.35
N LYS A 224 -0.07 -26.66 9.12
CA LYS A 224 -0.08 -27.94 9.86
C LYS A 224 0.20 -27.73 11.34
N GLU A 225 1.16 -26.88 11.69
CA GLU A 225 1.44 -26.56 13.10
C GLU A 225 0.20 -25.95 13.76
N LEU A 226 -0.42 -24.95 13.12
CA LEU A 226 -1.61 -24.27 13.61
C LEU A 226 -2.84 -25.20 13.74
N THR A 227 -3.00 -26.16 12.83
CA THR A 227 -4.09 -27.15 12.87
C THR A 227 -3.93 -28.16 14.02
N ASN A 228 -2.71 -28.35 14.51
CA ASN A 228 -2.40 -29.34 15.56
C ASN A 228 -2.27 -28.72 16.96
N LEU A 229 -2.47 -27.39 17.10
CA LEU A 229 -2.64 -26.70 18.39
C LEU A 229 -4.01 -27.05 18.99
#